data_AF-A0A3B3Q3X2-F1
#
_entry.id   AF-A0A3B3Q3X2-F1
#
_cell.length_a   1.000
_cell.length_b   1.000
_cell.length_c   1.000
_cell.angle_alpha   90.00
_cell.angle_beta   90.00
_cell.angle_gamma   90.00
#
_symmetry.space_group_name_H-M   'P 1'
#
loop_
_entity.id
_entity.type
_entity.pdbx_description
1 polymer ?
#
loop_
_entity_poly.entity_id
_entity_poly.type
_entity_poly.pdbx_seq_one_letter_code
_entity_poly.pdbx_strand_id
1 'polypeptide(L)'
;HVSFPCLASRCELQDQVLFVGEVTLGENARDIMQQKTEKQKQKQRILMAVVALLNSGGGIVRAAVKNDNYEYDSDGLGQDLEKDLQQLVNSSTIKDYFEFLQIGMDFFIFVKTWSSTGGLVRLCSIDTGLRIRSGTSALNVENNGVVGFLNNQKRNLAKGQGDEPVAKRRRSSSEDKPNGQQLFESQEVQLGEKLPFGESVNVELKSFSNEKNLFKRLKEIIPKYISAFANTDGGYLFIGVDDGTKKVVGCGRGLNKNSIKTEVKDMCLRVISVHCSGCTQENDCSVEVRILDVLGGNASDPLYVVAIHIPKFCCTVFEKHPDSWHLEGTEVCQIQAAVWMEKMQVTDPGTGLSADDLCTQFEKVLSQNAAPPKCKPVYGIRDDHLSSLQQKLFPGKSNRHLITENPQQFLIL
;
A
#
# COMPACT_ATOMS: atom_id res chain seq x y z
N HIS A 1 4.20 17.17 6.63
CA HIS A 1 4.84 16.60 7.83
C HIS A 1 3.86 16.74 8.97
N VAL A 2 3.15 15.65 9.28
CA VAL A 2 2.38 15.52 10.53
C VAL A 2 3.27 14.65 11.41
N SER A 3 3.86 15.24 12.44
CA SER A 3 4.53 14.49 13.50
C SER A 3 3.44 13.87 14.36
N PHE A 4 3.31 12.55 14.31
CA PHE A 4 2.38 11.79 15.14
C PHE A 4 3.10 11.36 16.43
N PRO A 5 2.41 11.34 17.59
CA PRO A 5 3.00 10.83 18.83
C PRO A 5 3.29 9.33 18.69
N CYS A 6 4.51 8.91 19.08
CA CYS A 6 4.88 7.50 19.17
C CYS A 6 3.88 6.78 20.09
N LEU A 7 3.16 5.80 19.55
CA LEU A 7 2.37 4.87 20.34
C LEU A 7 3.36 3.94 21.04
N ALA A 8 3.58 4.13 22.33
CA ALA A 8 4.43 3.25 23.14
C ALA A 8 3.59 2.09 23.69
N SER A 9 4.09 0.86 23.56
CA SER A 9 3.50 -0.28 24.27
C SER A 9 3.88 -0.23 25.75
N ARG A 10 2.90 -0.45 26.64
CA ARG A 10 3.15 -0.69 28.07
C ARG A 10 3.23 -2.20 28.28
N CYS A 11 4.39 -2.68 28.71
CA CYS A 11 4.70 -4.10 28.82
C CYS A 11 4.41 -4.60 30.25
N GLU A 12 3.24 -5.23 30.48
CA GLU A 12 2.96 -6.20 31.56
C GLU A 12 1.89 -7.25 31.15
N LEU A 13 1.70 -7.51 29.85
CA LEU A 13 0.82 -8.56 29.33
C LEU A 13 1.58 -9.36 28.24
N GLN A 14 1.32 -10.67 28.11
CA GLN A 14 1.95 -11.52 27.08
C GLN A 14 1.62 -11.04 25.65
N ASP A 15 0.49 -10.35 25.48
CA ASP A 15 0.04 -9.77 24.22
C ASP A 15 0.51 -8.32 24.04
N GLN A 16 0.77 -7.95 22.78
CA GLN A 16 1.17 -6.59 22.40
C GLN A 16 -0.02 -5.63 22.55
N VAL A 17 0.07 -4.63 23.44
CA VAL A 17 -1.00 -3.64 23.66
C VAL A 17 -0.61 -2.26 23.13
N LEU A 18 -1.44 -1.69 22.25
CA LEU A 18 -1.27 -0.33 21.71
C LEU A 18 -2.37 0.60 22.20
N PHE A 19 -1.99 1.66 22.92
CA PHE A 19 -2.93 2.65 23.42
C PHE A 19 -3.10 3.82 22.44
N VAL A 20 -4.31 4.01 21.89
CA VAL A 20 -4.60 5.01 20.84
C VAL A 20 -5.14 6.34 21.38
N GLY A 21 -5.14 6.52 22.70
CA GLY A 21 -5.63 7.71 23.39
C GLY A 21 -7.15 7.73 23.54
N GLU A 22 -7.68 8.92 23.76
CA GLU A 22 -9.12 9.16 23.85
C GLU A 22 -9.79 9.10 22.46
N VAL A 23 -10.94 8.44 22.39
CA VAL A 23 -11.71 8.20 21.17
C VAL A 23 -13.20 8.36 21.46
N THR A 24 -13.92 8.97 20.53
CA THR A 24 -15.39 8.96 20.53
C THR A 24 -15.89 7.73 19.78
N LEU A 25 -16.71 6.90 20.41
CA LEU A 25 -17.26 5.66 19.85
C LEU A 25 -18.80 5.72 19.80
N GLY A 26 -19.40 4.86 18.99
CA GLY A 26 -20.84 4.79 18.75
C GLY A 26 -21.28 5.61 17.54
N GLU A 27 -22.18 5.07 16.72
CA GLU A 27 -22.55 5.70 15.44
C GLU A 27 -23.13 7.11 15.63
N ASN A 28 -24.08 7.26 16.55
CA ASN A 28 -24.72 8.55 16.79
C ASN A 28 -23.71 9.61 17.26
N ALA A 29 -22.86 9.25 18.22
CA ALA A 29 -21.85 10.17 18.75
C ALA A 29 -20.80 10.54 17.70
N ARG A 30 -20.37 9.56 16.88
CA ARG A 30 -19.40 9.79 15.80
C ARG A 30 -19.99 10.58 14.64
N ASP A 31 -21.26 10.42 14.30
CA ASP A 31 -21.91 11.16 13.20
C ASP A 31 -22.04 12.65 13.54
N ILE A 32 -22.43 12.99 14.77
CA ILE A 32 -22.61 14.38 15.21
C ILE A 32 -21.29 15.11 15.58
N MET A 33 -20.13 14.44 15.47
CA MET A 33 -18.83 15.07 15.74
C MET A 33 -18.59 16.27 14.82
N GLN A 34 -18.71 17.48 15.36
CA GLN A 34 -18.48 18.73 14.62
C GLN A 34 -17.04 18.86 14.11
N GLN A 35 -16.06 18.36 14.89
CA GLN A 35 -14.65 18.39 14.54
C GLN A 35 -14.26 17.24 13.60
N LYS A 36 -14.61 17.38 12.31
CA LYS A 36 -14.30 16.37 11.27
C LYS A 36 -12.82 15.97 11.22
N THR A 37 -11.91 16.92 11.43
CA THR A 37 -10.47 16.65 11.48
C THR A 37 -10.09 15.74 12.65
N GLU A 38 -10.72 15.89 13.82
CA GLU A 38 -10.45 15.03 14.97
C GLU A 38 -11.06 13.64 14.79
N LYS A 39 -12.29 13.54 14.25
CA LYS A 39 -12.90 12.26 13.86
C LYS A 39 -11.96 11.45 12.96
N GLN A 40 -11.38 12.10 11.95
CA GLN A 40 -10.43 11.48 11.02
C GLN A 40 -9.11 11.09 11.70
N LYS A 41 -8.58 11.92 12.61
CA LYS A 41 -7.36 11.60 13.39
C LYS A 41 -7.57 10.38 14.28
N GLN A 42 -8.69 10.32 15.02
CA GLN A 42 -9.04 9.16 15.86
C GLN A 42 -9.11 7.89 15.01
N LYS A 43 -9.84 7.94 13.89
CA LYS A 43 -9.95 6.82 12.95
C LYS A 43 -8.58 6.35 12.44
N GLN A 44 -7.73 7.30 12.03
CA GLN A 44 -6.40 6.97 11.54
C GLN A 44 -5.50 6.34 12.60
N ARG A 45 -5.55 6.81 13.87
CA ARG A 45 -4.80 6.20 14.97
C ARG A 45 -5.21 4.74 15.20
N ILE A 46 -6.52 4.46 15.18
CA ILE A 46 -7.06 3.10 15.34
C ILE A 46 -6.59 2.20 14.19
N LEU A 47 -6.82 2.62 12.94
CA LEU A 47 -6.46 1.80 11.77
C LEU A 47 -4.94 1.55 11.69
N MET A 48 -4.12 2.56 12.05
CA MET A 48 -2.66 2.40 12.12
C MET A 48 -2.25 1.36 13.16
N ALA A 49 -2.82 1.40 14.36
CA ALA A 49 -2.54 0.42 15.41
C ALA A 49 -3.01 -0.99 15.01
N VAL A 50 -4.19 -1.09 14.41
CA VAL A 50 -4.74 -2.36 13.91
C VAL A 50 -3.83 -2.97 12.84
N VAL A 51 -3.43 -2.20 11.81
CA VAL A 51 -2.53 -2.67 10.77
C VAL A 51 -1.17 -3.09 11.33
N ALA A 52 -0.65 -2.32 12.29
CA ALA A 52 0.61 -2.65 12.95
C ALA A 52 0.54 -4.03 13.64
N LEU A 53 -0.54 -4.32 14.37
CA LEU A 53 -0.75 -5.60 15.05
C LEU A 53 -1.02 -6.74 14.07
N LEU A 54 -1.86 -6.53 13.05
CA LEU A 54 -2.10 -7.49 11.96
C LEU A 54 -0.77 -7.97 11.37
N ASN A 55 0.13 -7.03 11.07
CA ASN A 55 1.44 -7.32 10.48
C ASN A 55 2.50 -7.83 11.49
N SER A 56 2.14 -7.96 12.77
CA SER A 56 3.10 -8.19 13.88
C SER A 56 2.76 -9.35 14.81
N GLY A 57 1.83 -10.22 14.42
CA GLY A 57 1.45 -11.40 15.21
C GLY A 57 0.15 -11.22 16.01
N GLY A 58 -0.57 -10.12 15.82
CA GLY A 58 -1.78 -9.79 16.57
C GLY A 58 -1.48 -9.05 17.89
N GLY A 59 -2.53 -8.81 18.67
CA GLY A 59 -2.49 -8.15 19.97
C GLY A 59 -3.76 -7.37 20.27
N ILE A 60 -3.66 -6.29 21.05
CA ILE A 60 -4.80 -5.53 21.56
C ILE A 60 -4.62 -4.04 21.28
N VAL A 61 -5.61 -3.39 20.66
CA VAL A 61 -5.73 -1.94 20.65
C VAL A 61 -6.60 -1.51 21.83
N ARG A 62 -6.09 -0.60 22.66
CA ARG A 62 -6.84 0.00 23.77
C ARG A 62 -7.14 1.47 23.48
N ALA A 63 -8.38 1.88 23.66
CA ALA A 63 -8.82 3.27 23.58
C ALA A 63 -9.53 3.67 24.88
N ALA A 64 -9.36 4.92 25.31
CA ALA A 64 -10.19 5.51 26.35
C ALA A 64 -11.43 6.12 25.71
N VAL A 65 -12.62 5.72 26.14
CA VAL A 65 -13.89 6.23 25.61
C VAL A 65 -14.13 7.64 26.14
N LYS A 66 -14.33 8.58 25.21
CA LYS A 66 -14.47 10.01 25.53
C LYS A 66 -15.91 10.44 25.77
N ASN A 67 -16.88 9.85 25.07
CA ASN A 67 -18.28 10.23 25.21
C ASN A 67 -18.94 9.50 26.37
N ASP A 68 -19.65 10.26 27.20
CA ASP A 68 -20.40 9.73 28.34
C ASP A 68 -21.53 8.80 27.89
N ASN A 69 -21.90 7.86 28.76
CA ASN A 69 -22.99 6.89 28.56
C ASN A 69 -22.85 6.01 27.31
N TYR A 70 -21.64 5.84 26.79
CA TYR A 70 -21.36 4.90 25.71
C TYR A 70 -21.50 3.45 26.19
N GLU A 71 -22.30 2.66 25.47
CA GLU A 71 -22.39 1.21 25.65
C GLU A 71 -22.22 0.51 24.30
N TYR A 72 -21.19 -0.33 24.17
CA TYR A 72 -20.85 -0.98 22.91
C TYR A 72 -21.99 -1.83 22.35
N ASP A 73 -22.70 -2.57 23.21
CA ASP A 73 -23.78 -3.47 22.80
C ASP A 73 -24.98 -2.72 22.17
N SER A 74 -25.20 -1.45 22.53
CA SER A 74 -26.26 -0.61 21.96
C SER A 74 -25.77 0.33 20.86
N ASP A 75 -24.58 0.89 21.01
CA ASP A 75 -24.11 2.01 20.19
C ASP A 75 -23.15 1.59 19.06
N GLY A 76 -22.53 0.42 19.19
CA GLY A 76 -21.51 -0.09 18.26
C GLY A 76 -20.24 0.76 18.23
N LEU A 77 -19.35 0.53 17.25
CA LEU A 77 -18.14 1.35 17.11
C LEU A 77 -18.42 2.69 16.43
N GLY A 78 -19.40 2.67 15.52
CA GLY A 78 -19.61 3.66 14.48
C GLY A 78 -19.22 3.11 13.11
N GLN A 79 -20.08 3.35 12.13
CA GLN A 79 -20.03 2.75 10.80
C GLN A 79 -18.76 3.14 10.03
N ASP A 80 -18.18 4.30 10.30
CA ASP A 80 -16.93 4.72 9.64
C ASP A 80 -15.72 3.90 10.10
N LEU A 81 -15.73 3.39 11.34
CA LEU A 81 -14.70 2.47 11.83
C LEU A 81 -14.98 1.04 11.35
N GLU A 82 -16.23 0.58 11.47
CA GLU A 82 -16.62 -0.79 11.06
C GLU A 82 -16.36 -1.04 9.57
N LYS A 83 -16.76 -0.10 8.70
CA LYS A 83 -16.54 -0.22 7.24
C LYS A 83 -15.06 -0.27 6.90
N ASP A 84 -14.25 0.62 7.50
CA ASP A 84 -12.81 0.67 7.21
C ASP A 84 -12.09 -0.58 7.74
N LEU A 85 -12.45 -1.09 8.93
CA LEU A 85 -11.91 -2.33 9.48
C LEU A 85 -12.31 -3.55 8.64
N GLN A 86 -13.57 -3.62 8.19
CA GLN A 86 -14.03 -4.69 7.32
C GLN A 86 -13.34 -4.66 5.97
N GLN A 87 -13.22 -3.48 5.35
CA GLN A 87 -12.53 -3.30 4.07
C GLN A 87 -11.04 -3.69 4.18
N LEU A 88 -10.41 -3.41 5.31
CA LEU A 88 -9.00 -3.70 5.55
C LEU A 88 -8.67 -5.20 5.43
N VAL A 89 -9.53 -6.05 6.00
CA VAL A 89 -9.33 -7.52 6.02
C VAL A 89 -10.05 -8.24 4.88
N ASN A 90 -10.94 -7.56 4.16
CA ASN A 90 -11.73 -8.10 3.05
C ASN A 90 -12.37 -9.47 3.39
N SER A 91 -12.76 -9.65 4.66
CA SER A 91 -13.45 -10.86 5.13
C SER A 91 -14.96 -10.68 5.00
N SER A 92 -15.67 -11.80 4.75
CA SER A 92 -17.12 -11.87 4.89
C SER A 92 -17.57 -11.51 6.31
N THR A 93 -16.71 -11.73 7.32
CA THR A 93 -17.00 -11.40 8.72
C THR A 93 -15.83 -10.68 9.38
N ILE A 94 -16.07 -9.46 9.87
CA ILE A 94 -15.10 -8.67 10.65
C ILE A 94 -14.56 -9.44 11.88
N LYS A 95 -15.37 -10.35 12.43
CA LYS A 95 -15.07 -11.20 13.59
C LYS A 95 -13.96 -12.23 13.36
N ASP A 96 -13.58 -12.50 12.12
CA ASP A 96 -12.50 -13.44 11.82
C ASP A 96 -11.13 -12.89 12.27
N TYR A 97 -11.02 -11.56 12.35
CA TYR A 97 -9.81 -10.85 12.72
C TYR A 97 -9.97 -9.96 13.96
N PHE A 98 -11.20 -9.57 14.30
CA PHE A 98 -11.45 -8.58 15.35
C PHE A 98 -12.48 -9.04 16.37
N GLU A 99 -12.14 -8.97 17.64
CA GLU A 99 -13.10 -9.03 18.75
C GLU A 99 -13.09 -7.71 19.50
N PHE A 100 -14.23 -7.37 20.10
CA PHE A 100 -14.46 -6.08 20.71
C PHE A 100 -14.96 -6.26 22.13
N LEU A 101 -14.42 -5.49 23.06
CA LEU A 101 -14.79 -5.55 24.47
C LEU A 101 -14.75 -4.17 25.09
N GLN A 102 -15.79 -3.82 25.84
CA GLN A 102 -15.80 -2.64 26.69
C GLN A 102 -15.61 -3.06 28.15
N ILE A 103 -14.74 -2.36 28.89
CA ILE A 103 -14.60 -2.50 30.34
C ILE A 103 -14.57 -1.10 30.95
N GLY A 104 -15.66 -0.69 31.59
CA GLY A 104 -15.80 0.66 32.12
C GLY A 104 -15.65 1.71 31.02
N MET A 105 -14.68 2.63 31.19
CA MET A 105 -14.36 3.67 30.22
C MET A 105 -13.28 3.27 29.21
N ASP A 106 -12.78 2.04 29.26
CA ASP A 106 -11.83 1.52 28.28
C ASP A 106 -12.53 0.66 27.24
N PHE A 107 -12.08 0.76 26.00
CA PHE A 107 -12.52 -0.05 24.89
C PHE A 107 -11.34 -0.80 24.26
N PHE A 108 -11.53 -2.08 23.98
CA PHE A 108 -10.49 -2.99 23.52
C PHE A 108 -10.90 -3.59 22.17
N ILE A 109 -9.96 -3.55 21.22
CA ILE A 109 -10.04 -4.27 19.95
C ILE A 109 -8.97 -5.36 19.99
N PHE A 110 -9.37 -6.60 20.10
CA PHE A 110 -8.49 -7.75 19.96
C PHE A 110 -8.26 -8.00 18.47
N VAL A 111 -7.00 -8.01 18.07
CA VAL A 111 -6.57 -8.11 16.68
C VAL A 111 -5.85 -9.43 16.50
N LYS A 112 -6.41 -10.33 15.70
CA LYS A 112 -5.74 -11.56 15.29
C LYS A 112 -4.56 -11.24 14.37
N THR A 113 -3.56 -12.12 14.34
CA THR A 113 -2.51 -12.01 13.33
C THR A 113 -3.06 -12.12 11.92
N TRP A 114 -2.51 -11.33 11.00
CA TRP A 114 -2.76 -11.48 9.57
C TRP A 114 -2.14 -12.78 9.06
N SER A 115 -2.84 -13.51 8.20
CA SER A 115 -2.31 -14.67 7.48
C SER A 115 -2.72 -14.62 6.02
N SER A 116 -1.77 -14.96 5.14
CA SER A 116 -1.97 -15.05 3.68
C SER A 116 -2.71 -16.33 3.24
N THR A 117 -3.21 -17.12 4.20
CA THR A 117 -4.07 -18.26 3.95
C THR A 117 -5.29 -17.86 3.11
N GLY A 118 -5.58 -18.61 2.04
CA GLY A 118 -6.70 -18.30 1.14
C GLY A 118 -6.38 -17.34 -0.01
N GLY A 119 -5.09 -17.08 -0.29
CA GLY A 119 -4.67 -16.21 -1.40
C GLY A 119 -4.64 -14.72 -1.04
N LEU A 120 -4.75 -14.41 0.25
CA LEU A 120 -4.55 -13.06 0.78
C LEU A 120 -3.07 -12.66 0.64
N VAL A 121 -2.85 -11.35 0.51
CA VAL A 121 -1.50 -10.78 0.45
C VAL A 121 -0.73 -10.97 1.75
N ARG A 122 0.60 -10.89 1.70
CA ARG A 122 1.41 -11.10 2.90
C ARG A 122 1.24 -9.99 3.94
N LEU A 123 1.11 -8.74 3.54
CA LEU A 123 0.98 -7.60 4.46
C LEU A 123 -0.37 -6.93 4.32
N CYS A 124 -0.94 -6.51 5.43
CA CYS A 124 -2.11 -5.65 5.45
C CYS A 124 -1.70 -4.17 5.29
N SER A 125 -2.45 -3.41 4.50
CA SER A 125 -2.23 -1.98 4.26
C SER A 125 -3.57 -1.24 4.21
N ILE A 126 -3.65 -0.03 4.77
CA ILE A 126 -4.82 0.84 4.58
C ILE A 126 -4.86 1.33 3.12
N ASP A 127 -3.71 1.75 2.61
CA ASP A 127 -3.47 2.17 1.23
C ASP A 127 -2.12 1.59 0.81
N THR A 128 -2.05 0.95 -0.34
CA THR A 128 -0.80 0.34 -0.83
C THR A 128 0.17 1.37 -1.39
N GLY A 129 -0.26 2.62 -1.59
CA GLY A 129 0.49 3.67 -2.28
C GLY A 129 0.64 3.42 -3.78
N LEU A 130 0.05 2.34 -4.31
CA LEU A 130 0.12 1.97 -5.71
C LEU A 130 -1.12 2.45 -6.46
N ARG A 131 -0.91 3.00 -7.65
CA ARG A 131 -1.96 3.42 -8.56
C ARG A 131 -1.80 2.75 -9.91
N ILE A 132 -2.93 2.54 -10.58
CA ILE A 132 -2.98 2.07 -11.98
C ILE A 132 -4.01 2.86 -12.77
N ARG A 133 -3.82 2.95 -14.08
CA ARG A 133 -4.85 3.41 -15.03
C ARG A 133 -5.81 2.27 -15.38
N SER A 134 -7.11 2.55 -15.31
CA SER A 134 -8.17 1.68 -15.81
C SER A 134 -9.23 2.53 -16.48
N GLY A 135 -9.39 2.38 -17.80
CA GLY A 135 -10.23 3.29 -18.59
C GLY A 135 -9.73 4.73 -18.47
N THR A 136 -10.61 5.65 -18.05
CA THR A 136 -10.26 7.07 -17.80
C THR A 136 -9.89 7.36 -16.35
N SER A 137 -9.87 6.34 -15.47
CA SER A 137 -9.69 6.53 -14.03
C SER A 137 -8.33 6.07 -13.54
N ALA A 138 -7.79 6.79 -12.55
CA ALA A 138 -6.64 6.35 -11.75
C ALA A 138 -7.14 5.69 -10.47
N LEU A 139 -6.97 4.37 -10.38
CA LEU A 139 -7.46 3.53 -9.29
C LEU A 139 -6.34 3.15 -8.33
N ASN A 140 -6.70 2.95 -7.06
CA ASN A 140 -5.82 2.32 -6.07
C ASN A 140 -5.69 0.82 -6.38
N VAL A 141 -4.49 0.27 -6.20
CA VAL A 141 -4.33 -1.19 -6.16
C VAL A 141 -4.69 -1.64 -4.74
N GLU A 142 -5.90 -2.18 -4.58
CA GLU A 142 -6.38 -2.71 -3.31
C GLU A 142 -5.55 -3.94 -2.86
N ASN A 143 -5.58 -4.26 -1.57
CA ASN A 143 -4.83 -5.39 -1.00
C ASN A 143 -5.07 -6.69 -1.79
N ASN A 144 -6.31 -7.02 -2.14
CA ASN A 144 -6.64 -8.23 -2.92
C ASN A 144 -6.04 -8.23 -4.35
N GLY A 145 -5.78 -7.07 -4.93
CA GLY A 145 -5.27 -6.90 -6.29
C GLY A 145 -3.75 -6.87 -6.38
N VAL A 146 -3.04 -6.66 -5.27
CA VAL A 146 -1.57 -6.49 -5.26
C VAL A 146 -0.84 -7.71 -5.81
N VAL A 147 -1.24 -8.94 -5.45
CA VAL A 147 -0.58 -10.16 -5.95
C VAL A 147 -0.73 -10.26 -7.48
N GLY A 148 -1.93 -9.99 -8.00
CA GLY A 148 -2.17 -9.94 -9.45
C GLY A 148 -1.33 -8.87 -10.13
N PHE A 149 -1.27 -7.68 -9.54
CA PHE A 149 -0.45 -6.56 -10.01
C PHE A 149 1.04 -6.94 -10.08
N LEU A 150 1.64 -7.41 -8.98
CA LEU A 150 3.06 -7.76 -8.92
C LEU A 150 3.42 -8.89 -9.89
N ASN A 151 2.55 -9.90 -10.03
CA ASN A 151 2.75 -10.97 -11.01
C ASN A 151 2.73 -10.46 -12.45
N ASN A 152 1.87 -9.49 -12.76
CA ASN A 152 1.85 -8.86 -14.08
C ASN A 152 3.13 -8.06 -14.34
N GLN A 153 3.64 -7.32 -13.35
CA GLN A 153 4.91 -6.60 -13.48
C GLN A 153 6.08 -7.56 -13.74
N LYS A 154 6.19 -8.67 -13.01
CA LYS A 154 7.22 -9.71 -13.25
C LYS A 154 7.16 -10.28 -14.66
N ARG A 155 5.95 -10.61 -15.15
CA ARG A 155 5.76 -11.13 -16.52
C ARG A 155 6.16 -10.11 -17.58
N ASN A 156 5.84 -8.83 -17.37
CA ASN A 156 6.20 -7.76 -18.29
C ASN A 156 7.71 -7.55 -18.35
N LEU A 157 8.39 -7.62 -17.20
CA LEU A 157 9.85 -7.55 -17.12
C LEU A 157 10.51 -8.72 -17.88
N ALA A 158 10.04 -9.94 -17.67
CA ALA A 158 10.56 -11.13 -18.35
C ALA A 158 10.38 -11.05 -19.88
N LYS A 159 9.24 -10.54 -20.35
CA LYS A 159 8.99 -10.31 -21.79
C LYS A 159 9.89 -9.23 -22.39
N GLY A 160 10.27 -8.22 -21.60
CA GLY A 160 11.19 -7.17 -22.02
C GLY A 160 12.66 -7.61 -22.10
N GLN A 161 13.01 -8.70 -21.41
CA GLN A 161 14.37 -9.26 -21.36
C GLN A 161 14.61 -10.43 -22.34
N GLY A 162 13.57 -10.97 -22.99
CA GLY A 162 13.70 -12.05 -23.96
C GLY A 162 13.96 -11.58 -25.39
N ASP A 163 14.83 -12.29 -26.12
CA ASP A 163 14.97 -12.25 -27.59
C ASP A 163 13.72 -12.82 -28.28
N GLU A 164 12.53 -12.29 -27.99
CA GLU A 164 11.36 -12.61 -28.81
C GLU A 164 11.57 -11.99 -30.20
N PRO A 165 11.43 -12.78 -31.30
CA PRO A 165 11.48 -12.23 -32.64
C PRO A 165 10.43 -11.12 -32.73
N VAL A 166 10.87 -9.95 -33.19
CA VAL A 166 10.06 -8.74 -33.43
C VAL A 166 8.72 -9.03 -34.15
N ALA A 167 8.62 -10.17 -34.84
CA ALA A 167 7.45 -10.68 -35.56
C ALA A 167 6.26 -11.18 -34.70
N LYS A 168 6.40 -11.42 -33.38
CA LYS A 168 5.28 -11.86 -32.52
C LYS A 168 4.81 -10.84 -31.48
N ARG A 169 5.26 -9.59 -31.56
CA ARG A 169 4.43 -8.49 -31.05
C ARG A 169 3.13 -8.58 -31.83
N ARG A 170 2.05 -9.06 -31.20
CA ARG A 170 0.70 -8.78 -31.69
C ARG A 170 0.71 -7.29 -31.95
N ARG A 171 0.71 -6.90 -33.22
CA ARG A 171 0.25 -5.59 -33.62
C ARG A 171 -1.18 -5.56 -33.11
N SER A 172 -1.38 -5.08 -31.89
CA SER A 172 -2.63 -4.43 -31.55
C SER A 172 -2.74 -3.36 -32.62
N SER A 173 -3.65 -3.62 -33.56
CA SER A 173 -4.04 -2.74 -34.66
C SER A 173 -3.63 -1.31 -34.39
N SER A 174 -2.59 -0.88 -35.11
CA SER A 174 -2.20 0.50 -35.27
C SER A 174 -3.27 1.19 -36.10
N GLU A 175 -4.40 1.51 -35.47
CA GLU A 175 -5.40 2.41 -36.02
C GLU A 175 -5.88 3.29 -34.85
N ASP A 176 -5.45 4.56 -34.89
CA ASP A 176 -5.68 5.67 -33.96
C ASP A 176 -5.07 5.61 -32.54
N LYS A 177 -3.92 6.27 -32.35
CA LYS A 177 -3.64 7.09 -31.15
C LYS A 177 -2.32 7.88 -31.23
N PRO A 178 -2.38 9.18 -31.62
CA PRO A 178 -1.34 10.17 -31.32
C PRO A 178 -1.84 11.37 -30.48
N ASN A 179 -3.00 11.26 -29.82
CA ASN A 179 -3.73 12.45 -29.40
C ASN A 179 -3.03 13.29 -28.30
N GLY A 180 -2.41 12.68 -27.28
CA GLY A 180 -1.69 13.44 -26.25
C GLY A 180 -0.36 14.02 -26.72
N GLN A 181 0.37 13.30 -27.58
CA GLN A 181 1.72 13.68 -28.00
C GLN A 181 1.74 15.00 -28.78
N GLN A 182 0.79 15.20 -29.71
CA GLN A 182 0.68 16.43 -30.48
C GLN A 182 0.53 17.66 -29.58
N LEU A 183 -0.32 17.56 -28.56
CA LEU A 183 -0.47 18.62 -27.57
C LEU A 183 0.80 18.79 -26.75
N PHE A 184 1.45 17.70 -26.32
CA PHE A 184 2.70 17.77 -25.55
C PHE A 184 3.87 18.43 -26.31
N GLU A 185 3.94 18.22 -27.62
CA GLU A 185 4.98 18.80 -28.49
C GLU A 185 4.74 20.28 -28.80
N SER A 186 3.51 20.78 -28.59
CA SER A 186 3.15 22.17 -28.82
C SER A 186 3.83 23.11 -27.82
N GLN A 187 4.14 24.34 -28.26
CA GLN A 187 4.66 25.40 -27.38
C GLN A 187 3.54 26.30 -26.85
N GLU A 188 2.47 26.47 -27.63
CA GLU A 188 1.37 27.39 -27.38
C GLU A 188 0.04 26.75 -27.77
N VAL A 189 -1.04 27.15 -27.11
CA VAL A 189 -2.43 26.69 -27.36
C VAL A 189 -3.40 27.85 -27.24
N GLN A 190 -4.57 27.78 -27.89
CA GLN A 190 -5.55 28.88 -27.83
C GLN A 190 -6.56 28.70 -26.69
N LEU A 191 -6.88 29.78 -25.96
CA LEU A 191 -7.92 29.75 -24.94
C LEU A 191 -9.28 29.40 -25.57
N GLY A 192 -9.97 28.41 -25.00
CA GLY A 192 -11.26 27.92 -25.50
C GLY A 192 -11.15 26.96 -26.69
N GLU A 193 -9.94 26.69 -27.19
CA GLU A 193 -9.68 25.66 -28.21
C GLU A 193 -10.20 24.31 -27.73
N LYS A 194 -10.97 23.64 -28.59
CA LYS A 194 -11.51 22.31 -28.30
C LYS A 194 -10.55 21.26 -28.87
N LEU A 195 -9.97 20.46 -27.99
CA LEU A 195 -9.09 19.38 -28.38
C LEU A 195 -9.87 18.28 -29.13
N PRO A 196 -9.25 17.61 -30.12
CA PRO A 196 -9.88 16.53 -30.88
C PRO A 196 -10.00 15.23 -30.08
N PHE A 197 -9.65 15.23 -28.79
CA PHE A 197 -9.59 14.06 -27.91
C PHE A 197 -10.07 14.37 -26.50
N GLY A 198 -10.41 13.31 -25.76
CA GLY A 198 -10.73 13.38 -24.33
C GLY A 198 -9.81 12.48 -23.51
N GLU A 199 -10.17 12.30 -22.24
CA GLU A 199 -9.47 11.35 -21.37
C GLU A 199 -9.50 9.91 -21.94
N SER A 200 -8.44 9.18 -21.66
CA SER A 200 -8.27 7.79 -22.04
C SER A 200 -7.30 7.10 -21.07
N VAL A 201 -7.01 5.83 -21.30
CA VAL A 201 -6.03 5.12 -20.46
C VAL A 201 -4.65 5.78 -20.45
N ASN A 202 -4.27 6.51 -21.51
CA ASN A 202 -2.97 7.18 -21.63
C ASN A 202 -3.06 8.72 -21.60
N VAL A 203 -4.24 9.31 -21.34
CA VAL A 203 -4.43 10.77 -21.28
C VAL A 203 -5.35 11.13 -20.13
N GLU A 204 -4.91 12.03 -19.26
CA GLU A 204 -5.72 12.62 -18.19
C GLU A 204 -5.80 14.14 -18.37
N LEU A 205 -6.99 14.71 -18.19
CA LEU A 205 -7.27 16.14 -18.33
C LEU A 205 -7.77 16.71 -16.99
N LYS A 206 -7.22 17.86 -16.58
CA LYS A 206 -7.65 18.58 -15.36
C LYS A 206 -7.74 20.06 -15.65
N SER A 207 -8.83 20.72 -15.26
CA SER A 207 -9.05 22.13 -15.59
C SER A 207 -8.24 23.07 -14.70
N PHE A 208 -8.49 23.04 -13.38
CA PHE A 208 -7.86 23.89 -12.35
C PHE A 208 -7.81 25.40 -12.68
N SER A 209 -8.69 25.87 -13.56
CA SER A 209 -8.73 27.27 -14.01
C SER A 209 -9.07 28.26 -12.91
N ASN A 210 -9.88 27.84 -11.93
CA ASN A 210 -10.34 28.66 -10.80
C ASN A 210 -9.70 28.25 -9.46
N GLU A 211 -8.63 27.46 -9.48
CA GLU A 211 -8.03 26.92 -8.27
C GLU A 211 -7.23 28.00 -7.52
N LYS A 212 -7.70 28.38 -6.31
CA LYS A 212 -7.05 29.42 -5.48
C LYS A 212 -5.67 28.98 -5.00
N ASN A 213 -5.45 27.67 -4.84
CA ASN A 213 -4.17 27.11 -4.44
C ASN A 213 -3.74 25.98 -5.40
N LEU A 214 -3.34 26.39 -6.61
CA LEU A 214 -2.89 25.48 -7.65
C LEU A 214 -1.83 24.51 -7.14
N PHE A 215 -0.79 25.00 -6.47
CA PHE A 215 0.31 24.15 -6.01
C PHE A 215 -0.12 23.10 -5.00
N LYS A 216 -1.05 23.41 -4.09
CA LYS A 216 -1.62 22.41 -3.18
C LYS A 216 -2.32 21.30 -3.97
N ARG A 217 -3.13 21.67 -4.96
CA ARG A 217 -3.88 20.70 -5.77
C ARG A 217 -2.95 19.85 -6.65
N LEU A 218 -1.94 20.47 -7.26
CA LEU A 218 -0.92 19.78 -8.04
C LEU A 218 -0.16 18.76 -7.19
N LYS A 219 0.21 19.13 -5.96
CA LYS A 219 0.91 18.25 -5.01
C LYS A 219 0.09 17.02 -4.64
N GLU A 220 -1.24 17.13 -4.63
CA GLU A 220 -2.14 15.99 -4.36
C GLU A 220 -2.30 15.07 -5.57
N ILE A 221 -2.31 15.61 -6.81
CA ILE A 221 -2.64 14.80 -8.00
C ILE A 221 -1.43 14.28 -8.76
N ILE A 222 -0.31 15.02 -8.81
CA ILE A 222 0.83 14.67 -9.67
C ILE A 222 1.42 13.31 -9.29
N PRO A 223 1.79 13.04 -8.02
CA PRO A 223 2.33 11.74 -7.63
C PRO A 223 1.37 10.57 -7.93
N LYS A 224 0.05 10.80 -7.74
CA LYS A 224 -1.00 9.82 -8.03
C LYS A 224 -0.99 9.40 -9.50
N TYR A 225 -0.96 10.38 -10.42
CA TYR A 225 -1.00 10.09 -11.85
C TYR A 225 0.34 9.57 -12.38
N ILE A 226 1.47 10.02 -11.83
CA ILE A 226 2.77 9.44 -12.17
C ILE A 226 2.78 7.95 -11.82
N SER A 227 2.40 7.59 -10.59
CA SER A 227 2.25 6.18 -10.19
C SER A 227 1.32 5.41 -11.15
N ALA A 228 0.14 5.98 -11.45
CA ALA A 228 -0.85 5.31 -12.29
C ALA A 228 -0.36 5.03 -13.72
N PHE A 229 0.22 6.03 -14.39
CA PHE A 229 0.70 5.89 -15.76
C PHE A 229 1.97 5.03 -15.82
N ALA A 230 2.93 5.26 -14.92
CA ALA A 230 4.18 4.51 -14.91
C ALA A 230 3.97 3.01 -14.66
N ASN A 231 2.99 2.64 -13.82
CA ASN A 231 2.62 1.26 -13.53
C ASN A 231 1.75 0.58 -14.61
N THR A 232 1.36 1.30 -15.67
CA THR A 232 0.53 0.76 -16.76
C THR A 232 1.28 0.81 -18.10
N ASP A 233 0.92 1.71 -19.00
CA ASP A 233 1.51 1.83 -20.34
C ASP A 233 2.08 3.23 -20.62
N GLY A 234 2.28 4.04 -19.56
CA GLY A 234 2.64 5.44 -19.69
C GLY A 234 1.48 6.30 -20.20
N GLY A 235 1.72 7.59 -20.33
CA GLY A 235 0.73 8.53 -20.81
C GLY A 235 1.06 9.99 -20.54
N TYR A 236 0.03 10.83 -20.63
CA TYR A 236 0.12 12.27 -20.52
C TYR A 236 -0.89 12.80 -19.51
N LEU A 237 -0.44 13.70 -18.63
CA LEU A 237 -1.30 14.49 -17.75
C LEU A 237 -1.28 15.95 -18.23
N PHE A 238 -2.44 16.49 -18.56
CA PHE A 238 -2.63 17.90 -18.92
C PHE A 238 -3.46 18.62 -17.87
N ILE A 239 -2.93 19.72 -17.34
CA ILE A 239 -3.61 20.59 -16.38
C ILE A 239 -3.80 21.96 -17.02
N GLY A 240 -5.00 22.51 -16.95
CA GLY A 240 -5.44 23.64 -17.77
C GLY A 240 -6.39 23.24 -18.91
N VAL A 241 -6.94 22.02 -18.90
CA VAL A 241 -7.88 21.53 -19.91
C VAL A 241 -9.13 20.95 -19.21
N ASP A 242 -10.30 21.40 -19.61
CA ASP A 242 -11.56 20.91 -19.07
C ASP A 242 -11.95 19.58 -19.70
N ASP A 243 -12.15 18.54 -18.89
CA ASP A 243 -12.46 17.19 -19.36
C ASP A 243 -13.84 17.10 -20.05
N GLY A 244 -14.87 17.69 -19.43
CA GLY A 244 -16.24 17.60 -19.95
C GLY A 244 -16.42 18.29 -21.30
N THR A 245 -15.82 19.47 -21.48
CA THR A 245 -15.92 20.24 -22.73
C THR A 245 -14.76 19.98 -23.69
N LYS A 246 -13.67 19.37 -23.22
CA LYS A 246 -12.39 19.17 -23.92
C LYS A 246 -11.72 20.48 -24.34
N LYS A 247 -12.05 21.59 -23.65
CA LYS A 247 -11.54 22.92 -24.00
C LYS A 247 -10.32 23.30 -23.17
N VAL A 248 -9.38 23.98 -23.81
CA VAL A 248 -8.28 24.66 -23.11
C VAL A 248 -8.85 25.80 -22.29
N VAL A 249 -8.62 25.76 -20.98
CA VAL A 249 -9.06 26.79 -20.03
C VAL A 249 -7.88 27.51 -19.37
N GLY A 250 -6.70 26.89 -19.38
CA GLY A 250 -5.50 27.36 -18.72
C GLY A 250 -5.57 27.26 -17.19
N CYS A 251 -4.41 27.37 -16.57
CA CYS A 251 -4.22 27.43 -15.12
C CYS A 251 -3.08 28.40 -14.77
N GLY A 252 -2.86 28.62 -13.47
CA GLY A 252 -1.70 29.39 -12.99
C GLY A 252 -1.78 30.88 -13.29
N ARG A 253 -2.99 31.44 -13.29
CA ARG A 253 -3.25 32.86 -13.54
C ARG A 253 -2.29 33.76 -12.74
N GLY A 254 -1.56 34.63 -13.44
CA GLY A 254 -0.66 35.60 -12.83
C GLY A 254 0.59 34.99 -12.17
N LEU A 255 0.80 33.68 -12.30
CA LEU A 255 2.02 33.03 -11.81
C LEU A 255 3.11 33.05 -12.87
N ASN A 256 4.36 32.90 -12.43
CA ASN A 256 5.48 32.81 -13.34
C ASN A 256 5.63 31.39 -13.92
N LYS A 257 5.80 31.30 -15.25
CA LYS A 257 6.02 30.04 -16.00
C LYS A 257 7.12 29.15 -15.42
N ASN A 258 8.28 29.73 -15.09
CA ASN A 258 9.42 28.97 -14.56
C ASN A 258 9.17 28.51 -13.12
N SER A 259 8.50 29.32 -12.30
CA SER A 259 8.09 28.90 -10.95
C SER A 259 7.16 27.70 -11.01
N ILE A 260 6.15 27.70 -11.90
CA ILE A 260 5.27 26.54 -12.09
C ILE A 260 6.08 25.31 -12.51
N LYS A 261 6.96 25.46 -13.50
CA LYS A 261 7.78 24.35 -14.01
C LYS A 261 8.65 23.73 -12.92
N THR A 262 9.30 24.55 -12.10
CA THR A 262 10.15 24.09 -10.99
C THR A 262 9.34 23.34 -9.95
N GLU A 263 8.19 23.88 -9.54
CA GLU A 263 7.36 23.26 -8.51
C GLU A 263 6.74 21.95 -8.98
N VAL A 264 6.29 21.88 -10.24
CA VAL A 264 5.79 20.65 -10.86
C VAL A 264 6.90 19.59 -10.91
N LYS A 265 8.11 19.96 -11.31
CA LYS A 265 9.26 19.03 -11.33
C LYS A 265 9.57 18.49 -9.94
N ASP A 266 9.59 19.34 -8.91
CA ASP A 266 9.77 18.89 -7.52
C ASP A 266 8.66 17.92 -7.09
N MET A 267 7.40 18.20 -7.44
CA MET A 267 6.28 17.29 -7.16
C MET A 267 6.43 15.94 -7.87
N CYS A 268 6.98 15.92 -9.09
CA CYS A 268 7.25 14.70 -9.82
C CYS A 268 8.29 13.80 -9.12
N LEU A 269 9.26 14.38 -8.40
CA LEU A 269 10.31 13.62 -7.70
C LEU A 269 9.84 12.96 -6.39
N ARG A 270 8.60 13.20 -5.97
CA ARG A 270 8.07 12.68 -4.69
C ARG A 270 7.58 11.24 -4.77
N VAL A 271 7.44 10.70 -5.97
CA VAL A 271 7.12 9.28 -6.17
C VAL A 271 8.30 8.41 -5.77
N ILE A 272 8.04 7.15 -5.43
CA ILE A 272 9.07 6.20 -5.04
C ILE A 272 9.15 5.11 -6.10
N SER A 273 10.25 5.09 -6.85
CA SER A 273 10.57 4.02 -7.77
C SER A 273 11.16 2.84 -7.01
N VAL A 274 10.68 1.63 -7.32
CA VAL A 274 11.22 0.39 -6.76
C VAL A 274 11.38 -0.63 -7.88
N HIS A 275 12.61 -1.11 -8.05
CA HIS A 275 12.96 -2.16 -8.98
C HIS A 275 12.73 -3.54 -8.35
N CYS A 276 12.08 -4.43 -9.10
CA CYS A 276 11.85 -5.81 -8.69
C CYS A 276 13.14 -6.64 -8.81
N SER A 277 13.23 -7.73 -8.06
CA SER A 277 14.30 -8.72 -8.20
C SER A 277 14.39 -9.22 -9.65
N GLY A 278 15.60 -9.18 -10.23
CA GLY A 278 15.86 -9.54 -11.63
C GLY A 278 15.80 -8.37 -12.62
N CYS A 279 15.47 -7.16 -12.17
CA CYS A 279 15.65 -5.97 -12.97
C CYS A 279 17.11 -5.53 -12.93
N THR A 280 17.68 -5.20 -14.10
CA THR A 280 19.05 -4.67 -14.24
C THR A 280 19.08 -3.16 -14.45
N GLN A 281 17.91 -2.51 -14.47
CA GLN A 281 17.82 -1.07 -14.61
C GLN A 281 18.04 -0.42 -13.25
N GLU A 282 18.79 0.68 -13.24
CA GLU A 282 19.06 1.46 -12.02
C GLU A 282 18.39 2.84 -12.05
N ASN A 283 17.88 3.26 -13.22
CA ASN A 283 17.26 4.57 -13.36
C ASN A 283 15.90 4.62 -12.66
N ASP A 284 15.65 5.72 -11.95
CA ASP A 284 14.35 6.06 -11.42
C ASP A 284 13.36 6.47 -12.52
N CYS A 285 12.08 6.59 -12.16
CA CYS A 285 11.05 7.07 -13.06
C CYS A 285 11.36 8.50 -13.53
N SER A 286 11.73 8.64 -14.80
CA SER A 286 11.98 9.93 -15.43
C SER A 286 10.72 10.42 -16.15
N VAL A 287 10.28 11.63 -15.83
CA VAL A 287 9.13 12.29 -16.46
C VAL A 287 9.55 13.58 -17.14
N GLU A 288 8.89 13.92 -18.23
CA GLU A 288 9.16 15.17 -18.95
C GLU A 288 8.04 16.18 -18.66
N VAL A 289 8.42 17.39 -18.23
CA VAL A 289 7.49 18.47 -17.88
C VAL A 289 7.65 19.65 -18.84
N ARG A 290 6.53 20.04 -19.45
CA ARG A 290 6.40 21.21 -20.33
C ARG A 290 5.31 22.13 -19.82
N ILE A 291 5.51 23.44 -20.04
CA ILE A 291 4.53 24.47 -19.72
C ILE A 291 4.24 25.20 -21.02
N LEU A 292 3.00 25.07 -21.51
CA LEU A 292 2.55 25.66 -22.76
C LEU A 292 1.88 27.00 -22.47
N ASP A 293 2.12 27.99 -23.31
CA ASP A 293 1.48 29.30 -23.18
C ASP A 293 0.06 29.24 -23.74
N VAL A 294 -0.91 29.79 -23.00
CA VAL A 294 -2.30 29.87 -23.46
C VAL A 294 -2.56 31.27 -24.02
N LEU A 295 -2.73 31.33 -25.33
CA LEU A 295 -2.98 32.55 -26.09
C LEU A 295 -4.46 32.99 -26.01
N GLY A 296 -4.74 34.26 -26.28
CA GLY A 296 -6.10 34.82 -26.27
C GLY A 296 -6.62 35.25 -24.89
N GLY A 297 -5.77 35.20 -23.85
CA GLY A 297 -6.05 35.74 -22.52
C GLY A 297 -5.62 37.21 -22.33
N ASN A 298 -5.74 37.71 -21.10
CA ASN A 298 -5.23 39.03 -20.71
C ASN A 298 -3.69 38.98 -20.59
N ALA A 299 -2.99 39.90 -21.26
CA ALA A 299 -1.51 39.99 -21.21
C ALA A 299 -0.96 40.20 -19.79
N SER A 300 -1.73 40.81 -18.88
CA SER A 300 -1.33 41.01 -17.48
C SER A 300 -1.52 39.75 -16.61
N ASP A 301 -2.30 38.78 -17.08
CA ASP A 301 -2.67 37.56 -16.35
C ASP A 301 -2.42 36.33 -17.23
N PRO A 302 -1.15 35.95 -17.45
CA PRO A 302 -0.83 34.82 -18.30
C PRO A 302 -1.46 33.53 -17.75
N LEU A 303 -1.82 32.65 -18.67
CA LEU A 303 -2.40 31.34 -18.40
C LEU A 303 -1.53 30.27 -19.08
N TYR A 304 -1.50 29.10 -18.47
CA TYR A 304 -0.64 28.01 -18.92
C TYR A 304 -1.38 26.67 -18.96
N VAL A 305 -0.90 25.76 -19.79
CA VAL A 305 -1.17 24.32 -19.65
C VAL A 305 0.09 23.64 -19.12
N VAL A 306 -0.03 22.93 -17.99
CA VAL A 306 1.03 22.04 -17.51
C VAL A 306 0.85 20.70 -18.21
N ALA A 307 1.85 20.29 -18.98
CA ALA A 307 1.87 19.02 -19.68
C ALA A 307 2.99 18.14 -19.12
N ILE A 308 2.63 16.95 -18.66
CA ILE A 308 3.57 15.98 -18.10
C ILE A 308 3.48 14.72 -18.92
N HIS A 309 4.61 14.27 -19.49
CA HIS A 309 4.73 12.98 -20.14
C HIS A 309 5.36 11.99 -19.15
N ILE A 310 4.66 10.88 -18.92
CA ILE A 310 5.04 9.83 -17.97
C ILE A 310 5.25 8.55 -18.77
N PRO A 311 6.50 8.13 -19.02
CA PRO A 311 6.80 6.85 -19.65
C PRO A 311 6.34 5.67 -18.78
N LYS A 312 6.11 4.53 -19.43
CA LYS A 312 5.98 3.25 -18.71
C LYS A 312 7.28 2.95 -17.97
N PHE A 313 7.18 2.60 -16.69
CA PHE A 313 8.33 2.21 -15.89
C PHE A 313 8.52 0.69 -15.92
N CYS A 314 9.77 0.22 -15.86
CA CYS A 314 10.09 -1.21 -16.00
C CYS A 314 9.60 -2.06 -14.83
N CYS A 315 9.46 -1.47 -13.64
CA CYS A 315 9.04 -2.17 -12.41
C CYS A 315 7.84 -1.49 -11.76
N THR A 316 8.00 -0.80 -10.65
CA THR A 316 6.86 -0.22 -9.92
C THR A 316 7.19 1.17 -9.39
N VAL A 317 6.21 2.06 -9.46
CA VAL A 317 6.27 3.43 -8.95
C VAL A 317 5.13 3.63 -7.95
N PHE A 318 5.46 4.02 -6.73
CA PHE A 318 4.49 4.34 -5.69
C PHE A 318 4.22 5.85 -5.68
N GLU A 319 2.97 6.23 -5.46
CA GLU A 319 2.57 7.62 -5.18
C GLU A 319 3.25 8.15 -3.91
N LYS A 320 3.32 7.30 -2.89
CA LYS A 320 3.87 7.53 -1.56
C LYS A 320 4.21 6.18 -0.91
N HIS A 321 4.91 6.19 0.22
CA HIS A 321 5.05 4.97 1.01
C HIS A 321 3.67 4.38 1.33
N PRO A 322 3.52 3.04 1.31
CA PRO A 322 2.28 2.40 1.70
C PRO A 322 1.84 2.88 3.09
N ASP A 323 0.55 3.10 3.27
CA ASP A 323 -0.06 3.28 4.59
C ASP A 323 -0.17 1.88 5.23
N SER A 324 1.00 1.32 5.58
CA SER A 324 1.18 0.01 6.19
C SER A 324 2.23 0.13 7.29
N TRP A 325 1.97 -0.49 8.44
CA TRP A 325 2.79 -0.37 9.64
C TRP A 325 3.11 -1.74 10.24
N HIS A 326 4.16 -1.80 11.04
CA HIS A 326 4.51 -2.94 11.87
C HIS A 326 5.09 -2.51 13.21
N LEU A 327 5.20 -3.45 14.14
CA LEU A 327 5.88 -3.25 15.41
C LEU A 327 7.33 -3.68 15.34
N GLU A 328 8.21 -2.72 15.62
CA GLU A 328 9.64 -2.91 15.84
C GLU A 328 9.94 -2.63 17.31
N GLY A 329 10.10 -3.71 18.08
CA GLY A 329 10.12 -3.63 19.54
C GLY A 329 8.78 -3.10 20.07
N THR A 330 8.80 -1.88 20.60
CA THR A 330 7.62 -1.20 21.18
C THR A 330 7.07 -0.08 20.30
N GLU A 331 7.70 0.20 19.15
CA GLU A 331 7.36 1.33 18.29
C GLU A 331 6.58 0.87 17.05
N VAL A 332 5.58 1.69 16.68
CA VAL A 332 4.81 1.53 15.45
C VAL A 332 5.55 2.25 14.30
N CYS A 333 6.15 1.47 13.41
CA CYS A 333 6.95 1.99 12.29
C CYS A 333 6.21 1.80 10.95
N GLN A 334 6.25 2.82 10.09
CA GLN A 334 5.72 2.71 8.72
C GLN A 334 6.66 1.88 7.85
N ILE A 335 6.10 0.94 7.10
CA ILE A 335 6.86 0.09 6.18
C ILE A 335 7.22 0.89 4.92
N GLN A 336 8.51 1.02 4.67
CA GLN A 336 9.03 1.69 3.47
C GLN A 336 8.66 0.89 2.20
N ALA A 337 8.51 1.57 1.06
CA ALA A 337 7.94 0.97 -0.15
C ALA A 337 8.77 -0.21 -0.69
N ALA A 338 10.11 -0.07 -0.68
CA ALA A 338 11.02 -1.15 -1.08
C ALA A 338 10.88 -2.38 -0.17
N VAL A 339 10.90 -2.17 1.16
CA VAL A 339 10.73 -3.25 2.16
C VAL A 339 9.36 -3.90 2.07
N TRP A 340 8.31 -3.09 1.85
CA TRP A 340 6.95 -3.59 1.66
C TRP A 340 6.87 -4.48 0.42
N MET A 341 7.47 -4.04 -0.70
CA MET A 341 7.49 -4.83 -1.93
C MET A 341 8.24 -6.15 -1.74
N GLU A 342 9.41 -6.12 -1.11
CA GLU A 342 10.20 -7.31 -0.81
C GLU A 342 9.37 -8.31 0.01
N LYS A 343 8.76 -7.84 1.11
CA LYS A 343 7.89 -8.67 1.96
C LYS A 343 6.72 -9.24 1.17
N MET A 344 6.07 -8.45 0.32
CA MET A 344 4.95 -8.93 -0.50
C MET A 344 5.33 -10.00 -1.53
N GLN A 345 6.60 -10.13 -1.89
CA GLN A 345 7.09 -11.06 -2.92
C GLN A 345 7.86 -12.25 -2.35
N VAL A 346 7.96 -12.37 -1.02
CA VAL A 346 8.62 -13.52 -0.38
C VAL A 346 8.00 -14.82 -0.89
N THR A 347 8.86 -15.76 -1.24
CA THR A 347 8.51 -17.13 -1.61
C THR A 347 9.22 -18.11 -0.71
N ASP A 348 8.61 -19.28 -0.48
CA ASP A 348 9.29 -20.35 0.24
C ASP A 348 10.61 -20.74 -0.43
N PRO A 349 11.67 -21.02 0.34
CA PRO A 349 12.86 -21.69 -0.16
C PRO A 349 12.48 -22.94 -0.97
N GLY A 350 13.02 -23.05 -2.19
CA GLY A 350 12.81 -24.18 -3.11
C GLY A 350 11.65 -24.07 -4.10
N THR A 351 10.97 -22.91 -4.20
CA THR A 351 9.89 -22.67 -5.21
C THR A 351 10.36 -21.92 -6.47
N GLY A 352 11.66 -21.65 -6.62
CA GLY A 352 12.29 -21.01 -7.78
C GLY A 352 13.15 -21.97 -8.63
N LEU A 353 13.83 -21.43 -9.65
CA LEU A 353 14.65 -22.18 -10.62
C LEU A 353 15.89 -22.89 -10.02
N SER A 354 16.24 -22.60 -8.78
CA SER A 354 17.17 -23.41 -7.98
C SER A 354 16.39 -24.04 -6.82
N ALA A 355 15.86 -25.23 -7.06
CA ALA A 355 15.38 -26.09 -5.98
C ALA A 355 16.60 -26.54 -5.16
N ASP A 356 16.90 -25.83 -4.09
CA ASP A 356 17.99 -26.18 -3.17
C ASP A 356 17.79 -27.59 -2.57
N ASP A 357 18.90 -28.24 -2.24
CA ASP A 357 19.01 -29.56 -1.59
C ASP A 357 18.09 -29.74 -0.36
N LEU A 358 17.60 -28.65 0.25
CA LEU A 358 16.66 -28.70 1.37
C LEU A 358 15.33 -29.39 1.01
N CYS A 359 14.83 -29.23 -0.22
CA CYS A 359 13.58 -29.84 -0.64
C CYS A 359 13.69 -31.33 -0.99
N THR A 360 14.88 -31.94 -0.93
CA THR A 360 15.03 -33.40 -1.09
C THR A 360 14.92 -34.11 0.26
N GLN A 361 15.45 -33.51 1.34
CA GLN A 361 15.50 -34.09 2.68
C GLN A 361 14.37 -33.65 3.61
N PHE A 362 13.73 -32.51 3.34
CA PHE A 362 12.72 -31.93 4.22
C PHE A 362 11.38 -31.72 3.51
N GLU A 363 10.29 -31.98 4.24
CA GLU A 363 8.93 -31.59 3.87
C GLU A 363 8.58 -30.23 4.47
N LYS A 364 7.76 -29.49 3.74
CA LYS A 364 7.31 -28.17 4.17
C LYS A 364 6.13 -28.34 5.11
N VAL A 365 6.35 -28.07 6.40
CA VAL A 365 5.33 -28.15 7.45
C VAL A 365 4.57 -26.83 7.57
N LEU A 366 5.27 -25.70 7.48
CA LEU A 366 4.67 -24.37 7.44
C LEU A 366 5.29 -23.55 6.31
N SER A 367 4.47 -23.15 5.35
CA SER A 367 4.86 -22.25 4.27
C SER A 367 5.02 -20.82 4.80
N GLN A 368 6.15 -20.19 4.51
CA GLN A 368 6.38 -18.76 4.67
C GLN A 368 5.33 -17.93 3.93
N ASN A 369 4.78 -18.43 2.82
CA ASN A 369 3.76 -17.74 2.03
C ASN A 369 2.35 -17.88 2.60
N ALA A 370 2.10 -18.82 3.51
CA ALA A 370 0.80 -19.02 4.16
C ALA A 370 0.83 -18.62 5.64
N ALA A 371 2.02 -18.39 6.20
CA ALA A 371 2.22 -18.04 7.59
C ALA A 371 2.11 -16.52 7.84
N PRO A 372 1.86 -16.11 9.10
CA PRO A 372 1.93 -14.72 9.51
C PRO A 372 3.23 -14.01 9.08
N PRO A 373 3.21 -12.67 8.90
CA PRO A 373 4.36 -11.95 8.35
C PRO A 373 5.69 -12.14 9.08
N LYS A 374 5.63 -12.31 10.42
CA LYS A 374 6.80 -12.55 11.29
C LYS A 374 7.23 -14.02 11.37
N CYS A 375 6.45 -14.96 10.84
CA CYS A 375 6.78 -16.38 10.88
C CYS A 375 7.82 -16.74 9.81
N LYS A 376 8.76 -17.60 10.21
CA LYS A 376 9.72 -18.26 9.30
C LYS A 376 9.11 -19.57 8.78
N PRO A 377 9.51 -20.04 7.58
CA PRO A 377 9.08 -21.35 7.12
C PRO A 377 9.56 -22.43 8.09
N VAL A 378 8.73 -23.45 8.29
CA VAL A 378 9.07 -24.62 9.09
C VAL A 378 9.17 -25.82 8.17
N TYR A 379 10.30 -26.50 8.25
CA TYR A 379 10.61 -27.70 7.49
C TYR A 379 10.75 -28.87 8.46
N GLY A 380 10.04 -29.97 8.17
CA GLY A 380 10.14 -31.25 8.86
C GLY A 380 11.00 -32.19 8.04
N ILE A 381 11.63 -33.20 8.66
CA ILE A 381 12.42 -34.20 7.93
C ILE A 381 11.46 -35.13 7.18
N ARG A 382 11.71 -35.40 5.89
CA ARG A 382 10.95 -36.43 5.15
C ARG A 382 11.33 -37.81 5.67
N ASP A 383 10.32 -38.67 5.82
CA ASP A 383 10.47 -40.11 6.03
C ASP A 383 11.12 -40.60 7.35
N ASP A 384 11.56 -39.72 8.26
CA ASP A 384 11.94 -40.11 9.64
C ASP A 384 10.87 -39.63 10.64
N HIS A 385 10.01 -40.56 11.12
CA HIS A 385 9.18 -40.30 12.29
C HIS A 385 10.06 -39.90 13.49
N LEU A 386 9.58 -39.00 14.37
CA LEU A 386 10.28 -38.58 15.60
C LEU A 386 10.92 -39.75 16.35
N SER A 387 10.22 -40.89 16.37
CA SER A 387 10.63 -42.17 16.95
C SER A 387 11.88 -42.78 16.30
N SER A 388 11.99 -42.73 14.96
CA SER A 388 13.15 -43.20 14.20
C SER A 388 14.37 -42.31 14.43
N LEU A 389 14.16 -41.00 14.48
CA LEU A 389 15.22 -40.03 14.77
C LEU A 389 15.72 -40.16 16.22
N GLN A 390 14.80 -40.34 17.18
CA GLN A 390 15.13 -40.61 18.58
C GLN A 390 15.92 -41.91 18.73
N GLN A 391 15.54 -42.99 18.03
CA GLN A 391 16.31 -44.24 18.05
C GLN A 391 17.71 -44.10 17.44
N LYS A 392 17.86 -43.33 16.36
CA LYS A 392 19.16 -43.07 15.71
C LYS A 392 20.08 -42.20 16.56
N LEU A 393 19.56 -41.11 17.13
CA LEU A 393 20.35 -40.12 17.90
C LEU A 393 20.57 -40.52 19.35
N PHE A 394 19.62 -41.25 19.93
CA PHE A 394 19.71 -41.81 21.27
C PHE A 394 19.49 -43.33 21.21
N PRO A 395 20.47 -44.10 20.71
CA PRO A 395 20.41 -45.56 20.67
C PRO A 395 20.66 -46.15 22.07
N GLY A 396 19.88 -45.70 23.06
CA GLY A 396 19.86 -46.26 24.40
C GLY A 396 18.78 -47.32 24.47
N LYS A 397 19.15 -48.58 24.76
CA LYS A 397 18.17 -49.60 25.15
C LYS A 397 17.36 -49.03 26.32
N SER A 398 16.04 -49.20 26.25
CA SER A 398 15.12 -48.96 27.37
C SER A 398 15.48 -49.94 28.50
N ASN A 399 16.55 -49.66 29.23
CA ASN A 399 16.63 -50.06 30.60
C ASN A 399 15.66 -49.13 31.32
N ARG A 400 14.49 -49.67 31.65
CA ARG A 400 13.65 -49.13 32.69
C ARG A 400 14.52 -48.99 33.94
N HIS A 401 15.13 -47.82 34.12
CA HIS A 401 15.47 -47.38 35.45
C HIS A 401 14.13 -47.09 36.10
N LEU A 402 13.62 -48.11 36.81
CA LEU A 402 12.65 -47.89 37.87
C LEU A 402 13.31 -46.85 38.78
N ILE A 403 12.82 -45.62 38.70
CA ILE A 403 13.06 -44.62 39.72
C ILE A 403 12.30 -45.16 40.94
N THR A 404 12.98 -45.93 41.78
CA THR A 404 12.49 -46.14 43.14
C THR A 404 12.60 -44.79 43.83
N GLU A 405 11.44 -44.18 44.08
CA GLU A 405 11.31 -43.02 44.94
C GLU A 405 12.01 -43.33 46.26
N ASN A 406 13.04 -42.56 46.58
CA ASN A 406 13.60 -42.51 47.92
C ASN A 406 13.32 -41.09 48.45
N PRO A 407 12.31 -40.90 49.31
CA PRO A 407 11.79 -39.59 49.66
C PRO A 407 12.60 -38.93 50.78
N GLN A 408 13.92 -38.89 50.67
CA GLN A 408 14.77 -38.13 51.58
C GLN A 408 16.03 -37.63 50.86
N GLN A 409 16.00 -36.34 50.50
CA GLN A 409 17.10 -35.37 50.45
C GLN A 409 16.95 -34.40 49.28
N PHE A 410 16.19 -33.34 49.50
CA PHE A 410 16.53 -32.03 48.95
C PHE A 410 16.56 -31.04 50.10
N LEU A 411 17.72 -30.98 50.75
CA LEU A 411 18.14 -29.89 51.62
C LEU A 411 19.09 -29.01 50.77
N ILE A 412 18.66 -27.77 50.52
CA ILE A 412 19.48 -26.54 50.40
C ILE A 412 20.67 -26.56 49.41
N LEU A 413 20.55 -25.78 48.33
CA LEU A 413 21.17 -24.44 48.18
C LEU A 413 20.49 -23.68 47.03
#